data_AF-A0A7X2HQA5-F1
#
_entry.id   AF-A0A7X2HQA5-F1
#
_cell.length_a   1.000
_cell.length_b   1.000
_cell.length_c   1.000
_cell.angle_alpha   90.00
_cell.angle_beta   90.00
_cell.angle_gamma   90.00
#
_symmetry.space_group_name_H-M   'P 1'
#
loop_
_entity.id
_entity.type
_entity.pdbx_description
1 polymer ?
#
loop_
_entity_poly.entity_id
_entity_poly.type
_entity_poly.pdbx_seq_one_letter_code
_entity_poly.pdbx_strand_id
1 'polypeptide(L)'
;MEIGQTTEVTIFASAPWNDTGVDLEQGAVYQLTAGGEWFDAWVKSDADGYDSKGWPQQHFESALRLPTARWFCLVGVIDRELDAAFQIGCSRAVAAPSSGRLFCFANDVPGFYFNNFGSVQLTIRRES
;
A
#
# COMPACT_ATOMS: atom_id res chain seq x y z
N MET A 1 11.42 -14.72 4.25
CA MET A 1 10.37 -15.42 5.03
C MET A 1 10.34 -16.89 4.61
N GLU A 2 10.06 -17.81 5.52
CA GLU A 2 9.80 -19.23 5.21
C GLU A 2 8.38 -19.44 4.69
N ILE A 3 8.13 -20.54 3.96
CA ILE A 3 6.78 -20.88 3.46
C ILE A 3 5.84 -21.08 4.65
N GLY A 4 4.66 -20.45 4.59
CA GLY A 4 3.66 -20.45 5.65
C GLY A 4 3.92 -19.46 6.78
N GLN A 5 5.09 -18.82 6.84
CA GLN A 5 5.39 -17.78 7.81
C GLN A 5 4.53 -16.55 7.56
N THR A 6 4.07 -15.94 8.66
CA THR A 6 3.29 -14.70 8.66
C THR A 6 4.02 -13.60 9.43
N THR A 7 3.94 -12.37 8.93
CA THR A 7 4.43 -11.16 9.60
C THR A 7 3.34 -10.09 9.58
N GLU A 8 3.15 -9.40 10.69
CA GLU A 8 2.21 -8.29 10.81
C GLU A 8 2.94 -6.97 10.95
N VAL A 9 2.52 -5.95 10.20
CA VAL A 9 3.13 -4.62 10.16
C VAL A 9 2.06 -3.56 10.16
N THR A 10 2.19 -2.55 11.02
CA THR A 10 1.32 -1.37 10.99
C THR A 10 1.79 -0.41 9.91
N ILE A 11 0.90 -0.03 8.99
CA ILE A 11 1.16 0.92 7.91
C ILE A 11 0.49 2.25 8.26
N PHE A 12 1.29 3.27 8.55
CA PHE A 12 0.81 4.61 8.88
C PHE A 12 0.47 5.40 7.63
N ALA A 13 -0.70 6.05 7.64
CA ALA A 13 -1.19 6.84 6.50
C ALA A 13 -0.32 8.06 6.19
N SER A 14 0.30 8.65 7.21
CA SER A 14 1.20 9.81 7.10
C SER A 14 2.61 9.47 6.67
N ALA A 15 2.99 8.19 6.64
CA ALA A 15 4.31 7.77 6.23
C ALA A 15 4.34 7.50 4.72
N PRO A 16 5.15 8.25 3.94
CA PRO A 16 5.31 7.98 2.51
C PRO A 16 6.05 6.67 2.25
N TRP A 17 6.77 6.14 3.24
CA TRP A 17 7.44 4.85 3.16
C TRP A 17 7.31 4.14 4.51
N ASN A 18 6.48 3.11 4.57
CA ASN A 18 6.46 2.18 5.69
C ASN A 18 7.36 1.00 5.34
N ASP A 19 8.52 0.90 5.99
CA ASP A 19 9.38 -0.28 5.90
C ASP A 19 8.71 -1.45 6.62
N THR A 20 8.44 -2.54 5.91
CA THR A 20 7.80 -3.72 6.49
C THR A 20 8.78 -4.64 7.21
N GLY A 21 10.09 -4.48 6.98
CA GLY A 21 11.10 -5.44 7.42
C GLY A 21 11.03 -6.79 6.69
N VAL A 22 10.17 -6.94 5.68
CA VAL A 22 10.00 -8.16 4.91
C VAL A 22 10.71 -8.03 3.58
N ASP A 23 11.60 -8.98 3.30
CA ASP A 23 12.17 -9.17 1.96
C ASP A 23 11.32 -10.17 1.17
N LEU A 24 10.88 -9.75 -0.01
CA LEU A 24 10.23 -10.59 -0.99
C LEU A 24 11.27 -11.29 -1.86
N GLU A 25 10.95 -12.50 -2.29
CA GLU A 25 11.78 -13.32 -3.19
C GLU A 25 11.08 -13.40 -4.55
N GLN A 26 11.79 -13.06 -5.63
CA GLN A 26 11.22 -13.05 -6.98
C GLN A 26 10.52 -14.37 -7.32
N GLY A 27 9.29 -14.27 -7.83
CA GLY A 27 8.46 -15.41 -8.22
C GLY A 27 7.77 -16.14 -7.07
N ALA A 28 8.19 -15.94 -5.81
CA ALA A 28 7.46 -16.44 -4.65
C ALA A 28 6.10 -15.73 -4.52
N VAL A 29 5.10 -16.48 -4.07
CA VAL A 29 3.74 -15.97 -3.89
C VAL A 29 3.53 -15.57 -2.43
N TYR A 30 2.94 -14.39 -2.23
CA TYR A 30 2.57 -13.86 -0.93
C TYR A 30 1.10 -13.52 -0.89
N GLN A 31 0.44 -13.88 0.21
CA GLN A 31 -0.88 -13.37 0.55
C GLN A 31 -0.73 -12.14 1.45
N LEU A 32 -1.26 -11.02 0.98
CA LEU A 32 -1.25 -9.73 1.67
C LEU A 32 -2.69 -9.40 2.06
N THR A 33 -2.94 -9.21 3.35
CA THR A 33 -4.27 -8.87 3.86
C THR A 33 -4.15 -7.67 4.78
N ALA A 34 -4.96 -6.64 4.57
CA ALA A 34 -4.94 -5.44 5.37
C ALA A 34 -6.32 -5.17 5.98
N GLY A 35 -6.33 -4.69 7.23
CA GLY A 35 -7.54 -4.28 7.94
C GLY A 35 -7.28 -3.06 8.80
N GLY A 36 -8.34 -2.31 9.10
CA GLY A 36 -8.27 -1.05 9.83
C GLY A 36 -8.77 0.12 9.01
N GLU A 37 -8.59 1.33 9.54
CA GLU A 37 -9.15 2.54 8.98
C GLU A 37 -8.14 3.68 9.08
N TRP A 38 -8.05 4.45 8.00
CA TRP A 38 -7.23 5.66 7.91
C TRP A 38 -8.00 6.80 7.24
N PHE A 39 -7.45 8.01 7.33
CA PHE A 39 -8.11 9.23 6.91
C PHE A 39 -7.23 10.06 6.00
N ASP A 40 -7.80 10.46 4.86
CA ASP A 40 -7.28 11.50 3.98
C ASP A 40 -7.95 12.83 4.39
N ALA A 41 -7.25 13.62 5.20
CA ALA A 41 -7.83 14.72 5.96
C ALA A 41 -9.07 14.28 6.78
N TRP A 42 -10.28 14.52 6.26
CA TRP A 42 -11.55 14.13 6.88
C TRP A 42 -12.24 12.95 6.18
N VAL A 43 -11.69 12.45 5.08
CA VAL A 43 -12.26 11.33 4.32
C VAL A 43 -11.78 10.02 4.94
N LYS A 44 -12.69 9.34 5.61
CA LYS A 44 -12.47 8.00 6.16
C LYS A 44 -12.38 6.96 5.02
N SER A 45 -11.40 6.06 5.11
CA SER A 45 -11.18 4.97 4.15
C SER A 45 -10.61 3.72 4.85
N ASP A 46 -10.75 2.57 4.19
CA ASP A 46 -9.97 1.37 4.46
C ASP A 46 -8.83 1.23 3.43
N ALA A 47 -8.19 0.05 3.39
CA ALA A 47 -7.08 -0.24 2.49
C ALA A 47 -7.49 -0.35 1.01
N ASP A 48 -8.76 -0.54 0.66
CA ASP A 48 -9.21 -0.54 -0.74
C ASP A 48 -9.31 0.87 -1.34
N GLY A 49 -9.28 1.90 -0.49
CA GLY A 49 -9.31 3.28 -0.93
C GLY A 49 -10.68 3.72 -1.43
N TYR A 50 -10.72 4.88 -2.09
CA TYR A 50 -11.95 5.50 -2.54
C TYR A 50 -11.80 6.22 -3.89
N ASP A 51 -12.90 6.34 -4.63
CA ASP A 51 -12.91 7.13 -5.88
C ASP A 51 -12.97 8.62 -5.60
N SER A 52 -12.39 9.43 -6.49
CA SER A 52 -12.43 10.88 -6.42
C SER A 52 -13.84 11.40 -6.14
N LYS A 53 -13.96 12.29 -5.15
CA LYS A 53 -15.27 12.83 -4.73
C LYS A 53 -15.79 13.96 -5.63
N GLY A 54 -15.01 14.39 -6.62
CA GLY A 54 -15.43 15.39 -7.59
C GLY A 54 -14.32 15.86 -8.50
N TRP A 55 -14.64 16.83 -9.37
CA TRP A 55 -13.73 17.35 -10.39
C TRP A 55 -12.39 17.86 -9.85
N PRO A 56 -12.25 18.51 -8.67
CA PRO A 56 -10.96 19.02 -8.24
C PRO A 56 -9.97 17.88 -7.95
N GLN A 57 -10.45 16.79 -7.34
CA GLN A 57 -9.63 15.63 -6.99
C GLN A 57 -9.22 14.82 -8.24
N GLN A 58 -10.10 14.74 -9.23
CA GLN A 58 -9.80 14.09 -10.52
C GLN A 58 -8.59 14.71 -11.23
N HIS A 59 -8.38 16.02 -11.11
CA HIS A 59 -7.22 16.69 -11.70
C HIS A 59 -5.89 16.25 -11.07
N PHE A 60 -5.92 15.69 -9.86
CA PHE A 60 -4.74 15.18 -9.15
C PHE A 60 -4.52 13.68 -9.29
N GLU A 61 -5.43 12.92 -9.91
CA GLU A 61 -5.29 11.45 -10.04
C GLU A 61 -3.99 11.04 -10.74
N SER A 62 -3.59 11.79 -11.77
CA SER A 62 -2.31 11.55 -12.47
C SER A 62 -1.07 11.81 -11.60
N ALA A 63 -1.22 12.54 -10.49
CA ALA A 63 -0.15 12.86 -9.55
C ALA A 63 -0.11 11.90 -8.34
N LEU A 64 -1.07 10.96 -8.25
CA LEU A 64 -1.00 9.87 -7.27
C LEU A 64 0.28 9.05 -7.50
N ARG A 65 0.81 8.47 -6.42
CA ARG A 65 2.00 7.63 -6.51
C ARG A 65 1.77 6.35 -7.30
N LEU A 66 0.54 5.84 -7.34
CA LEU A 66 0.06 4.84 -8.29
C LEU A 66 -1.22 5.37 -8.97
N PRO A 67 -1.12 6.07 -10.12
CA PRO A 67 -2.26 6.70 -10.79
C PRO A 67 -3.38 5.75 -11.23
N THR A 68 -3.07 4.46 -11.39
CA THR A 68 -4.04 3.44 -11.79
C THR A 68 -4.84 2.86 -10.61
N ALA A 69 -4.51 3.24 -9.38
CA ALA A 69 -5.18 2.79 -8.17
C ALA A 69 -5.97 3.93 -7.53
N ARG A 70 -6.95 3.57 -6.69
CA ARG A 70 -7.81 4.52 -5.99
C ARG A 70 -7.03 5.38 -4.99
N TRP A 71 -7.59 6.52 -4.63
CA TRP A 71 -7.09 7.33 -3.52
C TRP A 71 -7.05 6.49 -2.26
N PHE A 72 -5.98 6.62 -1.50
CA PHE A 72 -5.77 5.94 -0.23
C PHE A 72 -5.85 4.41 -0.30
N CYS A 73 -5.74 3.82 -1.49
CA CYS A 73 -5.53 2.38 -1.57
C CYS A 73 -4.15 2.05 -0.97
N LEU A 74 -4.06 0.95 -0.21
CA LEU A 74 -2.77 0.43 0.24
C LEU A 74 -1.98 -0.06 -0.97
N VAL A 75 -0.76 0.45 -1.14
CA VAL A 75 0.13 0.12 -2.25
C VAL A 75 1.42 -0.49 -1.71
N GLY A 76 1.91 -1.52 -2.39
CA GLY A 76 3.21 -2.13 -2.16
C GLY A 76 4.22 -1.72 -3.22
N VAL A 77 5.48 -1.64 -2.83
CA VAL A 77 6.61 -1.46 -3.74
C VAL A 77 7.85 -2.17 -3.21
N ILE A 78 8.71 -2.65 -4.11
CA ILE A 78 9.98 -3.26 -3.75
C ILE A 78 11.08 -2.21 -3.90
N ASP A 79 11.94 -2.09 -2.87
CA ASP A 79 13.10 -1.19 -2.83
C ASP A 79 12.80 0.29 -3.16
N ARG A 80 11.54 0.70 -2.98
CA ARG A 80 11.02 2.06 -3.29
C ARG A 80 11.02 2.42 -4.78
N GLU A 81 11.03 1.41 -5.67
CA GLU A 81 10.93 1.58 -7.13
C GLU A 81 9.48 1.71 -7.60
N LEU A 82 8.97 2.95 -7.68
CA LEU A 82 7.55 3.22 -8.00
C LEU A 82 7.07 2.66 -9.34
N ASP A 83 7.96 2.48 -10.32
CA ASP A 83 7.62 1.89 -11.63
C ASP A 83 7.11 0.45 -11.53
N ALA A 84 7.44 -0.25 -10.44
CA ALA A 84 7.00 -1.60 -10.12
C ALA A 84 5.98 -1.65 -8.97
N ALA A 85 5.40 -0.51 -8.57
CA ALA A 85 4.39 -0.46 -7.53
C ALA A 85 3.13 -1.24 -7.91
N PHE A 86 2.49 -1.85 -6.92
CA PHE A 86 1.28 -2.65 -7.11
C PHE A 86 0.24 -2.35 -6.04
N GLN A 87 -1.01 -2.29 -6.45
CA GLN A 87 -2.16 -2.17 -5.54
C GLN A 87 -2.19 -3.39 -4.60
N ILE A 88 -2.35 -3.21 -3.29
CA ILE A 88 -2.61 -4.29 -2.34
C ILE A 88 -4.10 -4.33 -1.98
N GLY A 89 -4.70 -3.20 -1.61
CA GLY A 89 -6.09 -3.20 -1.12
C GLY A 89 -6.25 -3.89 0.25
N CYS A 90 -7.47 -4.31 0.57
CA CYS A 90 -7.75 -5.11 1.76
C CYS A 90 -7.24 -6.56 1.65
N SER A 91 -7.11 -7.10 0.43
CA SER A 91 -6.60 -8.46 0.21
C SER A 91 -6.08 -8.66 -1.20
N ARG A 92 -4.86 -9.19 -1.33
CA ARG A 92 -4.26 -9.56 -2.61
C ARG A 92 -3.23 -10.67 -2.47
N ALA A 93 -3.32 -11.65 -3.38
CA ALA A 93 -2.21 -12.55 -3.67
C ALA A 93 -1.28 -11.90 -4.72
N VAL A 94 0.02 -11.93 -4.49
CA VAL A 94 1.03 -11.38 -5.40
C VAL A 94 2.20 -12.35 -5.58
N ALA A 95 2.54 -12.63 -6.83
CA ALA A 95 3.86 -13.18 -7.16
C ALA A 95 4.84 -12.02 -7.20
N ALA A 96 5.88 -12.05 -6.38
CA ALA A 96 6.81 -10.93 -6.28
C ALA A 96 7.53 -10.72 -7.62
N PRO A 97 7.46 -9.52 -8.25
CA PRO A 97 8.04 -9.29 -9.57
C PRO A 97 9.58 -9.26 -9.54
N SER A 98 10.15 -8.93 -8.38
CA SER A 98 11.59 -8.89 -8.10
C SER A 98 11.85 -9.32 -6.65
N SER A 99 13.11 -9.59 -6.32
CA SER A 99 13.54 -9.77 -4.93
C SER A 99 13.92 -8.42 -4.33
N GLY A 100 13.57 -8.18 -3.06
CA GLY A 100 13.95 -6.94 -2.36
C GLY A 100 13.03 -6.60 -1.18
N ARG A 101 13.29 -5.47 -0.52
CA ARG A 101 12.53 -5.05 0.66
C ARG A 101 11.17 -4.50 0.26
N LEU A 102 10.10 -5.02 0.85
CA LEU A 102 8.75 -4.49 0.68
C LEU A 102 8.56 -3.21 1.51
N PHE A 103 8.15 -2.14 0.84
CA PHE A 103 7.63 -0.93 1.45
C PHE A 103 6.16 -0.75 1.09
N CYS A 104 5.41 -0.12 1.98
CA CYS A 104 4.00 0.19 1.74
C CYS A 104 3.67 1.66 2.03
N PHE A 105 2.61 2.16 1.40
CA PHE A 105 2.09 3.51 1.63
C PHE A 105 0.59 3.59 1.29
N ALA A 106 -0.11 4.56 1.87
CA ALA A 106 -1.43 4.99 1.39
C ALA A 106 -1.26 5.74 0.05
N ASN A 107 -2.01 5.38 -0.99
CA ASN A 107 -1.88 6.01 -2.30
C ASN A 107 -2.38 7.46 -2.29
N ASP A 108 -1.45 8.41 -2.31
CA ASP A 108 -1.75 9.83 -2.21
C ASP A 108 -0.71 10.64 -3.00
N VAL A 109 -0.98 11.92 -3.21
CA VAL A 109 -0.10 12.86 -3.92
C VAL A 109 1.13 13.16 -3.07
N PRO A 110 2.35 13.10 -3.63
CA PRO A 110 3.55 13.53 -2.92
C PRO A 110 3.42 14.95 -2.37
N GLY A 111 3.68 15.10 -1.07
CA GLY A 111 3.56 16.37 -0.36
C GLY A 111 2.23 16.59 0.36
N PHE A 112 1.22 15.72 0.20
CA PHE A 112 -0.05 15.83 0.91
C PHE A 112 -0.13 15.02 2.20
N TYR A 113 0.74 14.01 2.38
CA TYR A 113 0.81 13.11 3.55
C TYR A 113 0.76 13.75 4.96
N PHE A 114 0.99 15.06 5.10
CA PHE A 114 0.89 15.77 6.38
C PHE A 114 -0.54 15.82 6.94
N ASN A 115 -1.57 15.66 6.11
CA ASN A 115 -2.98 15.64 6.53
C ASN A 115 -3.56 14.21 6.58
N ASN A 116 -2.70 13.19 6.47
CA ASN A 116 -3.12 11.79 6.54
C ASN A 116 -3.05 11.30 7.98
N PHE A 117 -4.09 10.60 8.45
CA PHE A 117 -4.19 10.14 9.83
C PHE A 117 -4.56 8.66 9.92
N GLY A 118 -4.22 8.02 11.04
CA GLY A 118 -4.52 6.61 11.29
C GLY A 118 -3.57 5.64 10.58
N SER A 119 -3.97 4.38 10.57
CA SER A 119 -3.16 3.28 10.04
C SER A 119 -4.02 2.07 9.70
N VAL A 120 -3.46 1.20 8.87
CA VAL A 120 -3.98 -0.15 8.63
C VAL A 120 -2.97 -1.18 9.12
N GLN A 121 -3.44 -2.33 9.59
CA GLN A 121 -2.61 -3.46 9.94
C GLN A 121 -2.49 -4.37 8.72
N LEU A 122 -1.28 -4.54 8.20
CA LEU A 122 -0.96 -5.44 7.09
C LEU A 122 -0.43 -6.76 7.63
N THR A 123 -1.03 -7.87 7.20
CA THR A 123 -0.56 -9.23 7.40
C THR A 123 0.04 -9.74 6.09
N ILE A 124 1.29 -10.19 6.14
CA ILE A 124 2.06 -10.71 5.01
C ILE A 124 2.33 -12.18 5.27
N ARG A 125 1.88 -13.08 4.39
CA ARG A 125 2.13 -14.52 4.49
C ARG A 125 2.79 -15.03 3.22
N ARG A 126 3.87 -15.82 3.35
CA ARG A 126 4.49 -16.48 2.20
C ARG A 126 3.74 -17.79 1.89
N GLU A 127 3.33 -17.98 0.64
CA GLU A 127 2.61 -19.16 0.16
C GLU A 127 3.52 -20.15 -0.59
N SER A 128 4.51 -19.66 -1.34
CA SER A 128 5.47 -20.49 -2.10
C SER A 128 6.88 -19.91 -2.13
#